data_AF-A0A8J2HNV3-F1
#
_entry.id   AF-A0A8J2HNV3-F1
#
_cell.length_a   1.000
_cell.length_b   1.000
_cell.length_c   1.000
_cell.angle_alpha   90.00
_cell.angle_beta   90.00
_cell.angle_gamma   90.00
#
_symmetry.space_group_name_H-M   'P 1'
#
loop_
_entity.id
_entity.type
_entity.pdbx_description
1 polymer ?
#
loop_
_entity_poly.entity_id
_entity_poly.type
_entity_poly.pdbx_seq_one_letter_code
_entity_poly.pdbx_strand_id
1 'polypeptide(L)'
;MSDDRSDEDPIMDIWYSNWEQQCIETIESEPDYESQLHNEKEIYSQQIWTGFQTTASAIAQLYKDRTQGASLWLPFQTAAGTVTSLYKNSLDGMRRCNELGVDIGRQKRSKEIMNWARKKRRNIRREDLLAYLAGKPPPPPRPHAHRSSPKPRMMVCGSPPSQSPAASMVVTPTPEPVDQDSELHTFREAIALNGSPMSRRTGRQSELSAFISSEFARHHKRPASHDVDMGSPTHKRSRFM
;
A
#
# COMPACT_ATOMS: atom_id res chain seq x y z
N MET A 1 -13.32 39.82 -1.30
CA MET A 1 -13.76 39.54 0.07
C MET A 1 -14.46 38.21 0.02
N SER A 2 -13.74 37.15 0.37
CA SER A 2 -14.26 35.78 0.36
C SER A 2 -14.65 35.46 1.79
N ASP A 3 -15.94 35.19 2.00
CA ASP A 3 -16.49 34.80 3.30
C ASP A 3 -15.83 33.52 3.79
N ASP A 4 -14.99 33.67 4.81
CA ASP A 4 -14.44 32.60 5.62
C ASP A 4 -15.55 32.12 6.57
N ARG A 5 -16.26 31.05 6.17
CA ARG A 5 -17.23 30.37 7.03
C ARG A 5 -16.50 29.57 8.09
N SER A 6 -16.02 30.29 9.10
CA SER A 6 -15.71 29.75 10.43
C SER A 6 -17.01 29.49 11.19
N ASP A 7 -17.80 28.49 10.77
CA ASP A 7 -18.87 27.91 11.59
C ASP A 7 -18.29 26.68 12.33
N GLU A 8 -17.36 26.92 13.25
CA GLU A 8 -17.11 26.00 14.36
C GLU A 8 -18.32 26.14 15.29
N ASP A 9 -19.34 25.30 15.11
CA ASP A 9 -20.55 25.25 15.95
C ASP A 9 -20.16 24.99 17.42
N PRO A 10 -20.12 25.99 18.32
CA PRO A 10 -19.70 25.82 19.71
C PRO A 10 -20.70 24.96 20.50
N ILE A 11 -21.84 24.65 19.89
CA ILE A 11 -22.95 23.88 20.44
C ILE A 11 -22.66 22.37 20.36
N MET A 12 -21.81 21.92 19.44
CA MET A 12 -21.47 20.49 19.32
C MET A 12 -20.58 19.99 20.45
N ASP A 13 -19.72 20.85 21.01
CA ASP A 13 -18.85 20.52 22.14
C ASP A 13 -19.61 20.35 23.46
N ILE A 14 -20.86 20.84 23.54
CA ILE A 14 -21.71 20.78 24.74
C ILE A 14 -22.21 19.35 25.06
N TRP A 15 -22.09 18.40 24.11
CA TRP A 15 -22.67 17.06 24.23
C TRP A 15 -21.66 15.92 24.34
N TYR A 16 -20.35 16.21 24.39
CA TYR A 16 -19.37 15.16 24.65
C TYR A 16 -19.35 14.81 26.14
N SER A 17 -19.41 13.51 26.44
CA SER A 17 -19.08 13.03 27.78
C SER A 17 -17.62 13.34 28.10
N ASN A 18 -17.29 13.48 29.39
CA ASN A 18 -15.90 13.68 29.83
C ASN A 18 -14.94 12.61 29.28
N TRP A 19 -15.43 11.38 29.09
CA TRP A 19 -14.68 10.30 28.48
C TRP A 19 -14.38 10.54 26.99
N GLU A 20 -15.37 11.00 26.23
CA GLU A 20 -15.19 11.34 24.80
C GLU A 20 -14.22 12.52 24.64
N GLN A 21 -14.32 13.52 25.51
CA GLN A 21 -13.42 14.66 25.53
C GLN A 21 -11.96 14.23 25.77
N GLN A 22 -11.74 13.36 26.76
CA GLN A 22 -10.40 12.79 27.03
C GLN A 22 -9.85 12.02 25.81
N CYS A 23 -10.71 11.28 25.09
CA CYS A 23 -10.30 10.57 23.88
C CYS A 23 -9.88 11.54 22.77
N ILE A 24 -10.62 12.63 22.57
CA ILE A 24 -10.29 13.67 21.59
C ILE A 24 -8.95 14.33 21.94
N GLU A 25 -8.79 14.76 23.19
CA GLU A 25 -7.55 15.38 23.68
C GLU A 25 -6.33 14.45 23.50
N THR A 26 -6.51 13.14 23.69
CA THR A 26 -5.43 12.17 23.47
C THR A 26 -5.00 12.12 22.00
N ILE A 27 -5.95 12.16 21.05
CA ILE A 27 -5.65 12.15 19.61
C ILE A 27 -5.03 13.48 19.16
N GLU A 28 -5.48 14.60 19.72
CA GLU A 28 -4.99 15.94 19.38
C GLU A 28 -3.61 16.23 20.00
N SER A 29 -3.30 15.65 21.15
CA SER A 29 -1.99 15.77 21.81
C SER A 29 -0.92 14.85 21.25
N GLU A 30 -1.23 13.99 20.27
CA GLU A 30 -0.23 13.20 19.57
C GLU A 30 0.84 14.11 18.93
N PRO A 31 2.12 13.71 18.97
CA PRO A 31 3.20 14.52 18.39
C PRO A 31 3.05 14.64 16.87
N ASP A 32 3.64 15.67 16.29
CA ASP A 32 3.67 15.86 14.85
C ASP A 32 4.67 14.90 14.18
N TYR A 33 4.20 13.70 13.85
CA TYR A 33 5.01 12.68 13.19
C TYR A 33 5.40 13.07 11.75
N GLU A 34 4.64 13.96 11.08
CA GLU A 34 4.95 14.40 9.72
C GLU A 34 6.18 15.31 9.71
N SER A 35 6.24 16.26 10.65
CA SER A 35 7.44 17.06 10.90
C SER A 35 8.63 16.22 11.35
N GLN A 36 8.43 15.25 12.26
CA GLN A 36 9.50 14.34 12.68
C GLN A 36 10.07 13.51 11.52
N LEU A 37 9.21 12.98 10.64
CA LEU A 37 9.67 12.24 9.46
C LEU A 37 10.44 13.14 8.50
N HIS A 38 10.01 14.39 8.32
CA HIS A 38 10.73 15.33 7.48
C HIS A 38 12.15 15.59 8.02
N ASN A 39 12.25 15.89 9.31
CA ASN A 39 13.53 16.11 9.98
C ASN A 39 14.41 14.85 9.92
N GLU A 40 13.84 13.67 10.15
CA GLU A 40 14.64 12.44 10.09
C GLU A 40 15.10 12.07 8.69
N LYS A 41 14.31 12.36 7.66
CA LYS A 41 14.76 12.20 6.27
C LYS A 41 15.92 13.13 5.95
N GLU A 42 15.91 14.36 6.47
CA GLU A 42 16.99 15.30 6.28
C GLU A 42 18.27 14.82 7.00
N ILE A 43 18.16 14.44 8.28
CA ILE A 43 19.28 13.89 9.07
C ILE A 43 19.84 12.64 8.39
N TYR A 44 18.98 11.70 7.98
CA TYR A 44 19.36 10.49 7.27
C TYR A 44 20.09 10.80 5.96
N SER A 45 19.55 11.73 5.15
CA SER A 45 20.15 12.13 3.89
C SER A 45 21.57 12.69 4.09
N GLN A 46 21.73 13.60 5.05
CA GLN A 46 23.04 14.16 5.39
C GLN A 46 24.00 13.08 5.90
N GLN A 47 23.53 12.19 6.79
CA GLN A 47 24.35 11.11 7.35
C GLN A 47 24.85 10.14 6.28
N ILE A 48 23.99 9.73 5.35
CA ILE A 48 24.36 8.84 4.24
C ILE A 48 25.29 9.53 3.26
N TRP A 49 25.06 10.81 2.98
CA TRP A 49 25.94 11.58 2.13
C TRP A 49 27.36 11.69 2.71
N THR A 50 27.49 12.07 3.98
CA THR A 50 28.79 12.14 4.66
C THR A 50 29.44 10.75 4.77
N GLY A 51 28.65 9.72 5.08
CA GLY A 51 29.13 8.34 5.13
C GLY A 51 29.66 7.86 3.77
N PHE A 52 28.98 8.21 2.68
CA PHE A 52 29.41 7.96 1.32
C PHE A 52 30.74 8.66 1.02
N GLN A 53 30.84 9.96 1.29
CA GLN A 53 32.08 10.72 1.06
C GLN A 53 33.28 10.14 1.85
N THR A 54 33.05 9.78 3.11
CA THR A 54 34.07 9.16 3.97
C THR A 54 34.51 7.81 3.41
N THR A 55 33.54 7.00 3.00
CA THR A 55 33.80 5.67 2.42
C THR A 55 34.55 5.78 1.09
N ALA A 56 34.10 6.64 0.18
CA ALA A 56 34.75 6.89 -1.10
C ALA A 56 36.19 7.39 -0.91
N SER A 57 36.42 8.29 0.05
CA SER A 57 37.75 8.81 0.37
C SER A 57 38.68 7.70 0.90
N ALA A 58 38.19 6.85 1.80
CA ALA A 58 38.96 5.73 2.34
C ALA A 58 39.33 4.71 1.24
N ILE A 59 38.40 4.43 0.32
CA ILE A 59 38.66 3.55 -0.83
C ILE A 59 39.66 4.19 -1.79
N ALA A 60 39.50 5.47 -2.13
CA ALA A 60 40.43 6.18 -3.00
C ALA A 60 41.86 6.19 -2.42
N GLN A 61 41.97 6.42 -1.10
CA GLN A 61 43.25 6.38 -0.39
C GLN A 61 43.90 4.99 -0.45
N LEU A 62 43.11 3.91 -0.28
CA LEU A 62 43.60 2.53 -0.44
C LEU A 62 44.24 2.29 -1.82
N TYR A 63 43.63 2.78 -2.91
CA TYR A 63 44.20 2.64 -4.25
C TYR A 63 45.43 3.53 -4.47
N LYS A 64 45.46 4.73 -3.87
CA LYS A 64 46.60 5.64 -3.93
C LYS A 64 47.82 5.07 -3.20
N ASP A 65 47.63 4.50 -2.02
CA ASP A 65 48.72 3.91 -1.23
C ASP A 65 49.29 2.64 -1.88
N ARG A 66 48.46 1.93 -2.65
CA ARG A 66 48.88 0.79 -3.48
C ARG A 66 49.89 1.17 -4.55
N THR A 67 49.73 2.31 -5.20
CA THR A 67 50.69 2.74 -6.24
C THR A 67 52.01 3.24 -5.64
N GLN A 68 52.03 3.55 -4.34
CA GLN A 68 53.21 4.03 -3.61
C GLN A 68 53.98 2.91 -2.87
N GLY A 69 53.53 1.66 -2.97
CA GLY A 69 54.20 0.51 -2.34
C GLY A 69 54.03 0.45 -0.82
N ALA A 70 53.03 1.14 -0.25
CA ALA A 70 52.75 1.13 1.18
C ALA A 70 52.01 -0.16 1.63
N SER A 71 52.07 -0.46 2.93
CA SER A 71 51.29 -1.57 3.52
C SER A 71 49.79 -1.30 3.38
N LEU A 72 49.08 -2.20 2.69
CA LEU A 72 47.66 -2.03 2.37
C LEU A 72 46.72 -2.50 3.46
N TRP A 73 47.20 -3.23 4.45
CA TRP A 73 46.33 -3.85 5.44
C TRP A 73 45.53 -2.80 6.25
N LEU A 74 46.19 -1.75 6.74
CA LEU A 74 45.53 -0.72 7.53
C LEU A 74 44.58 0.16 6.69
N PRO A 75 44.96 0.65 5.49
CA PRO A 75 44.01 1.33 4.60
C PRO A 75 42.82 0.44 4.20
N PHE A 76 43.05 -0.85 3.98
CA PHE A 76 41.99 -1.81 3.64
C PHE A 76 41.00 -1.96 4.81
N GLN A 77 41.51 -2.16 6.02
CA GLN A 77 40.68 -2.25 7.22
C GLN A 77 39.86 -0.98 7.44
N THR A 78 40.46 0.18 7.22
CA THR A 78 39.76 1.48 7.30
C THR A 78 38.63 1.56 6.27
N ALA A 79 38.91 1.25 5.01
CA ALA A 79 37.91 1.26 3.94
C ALA A 79 36.77 0.27 4.20
N ALA A 80 37.08 -0.97 4.61
CA ALA A 80 36.07 -1.96 4.94
C ALA A 80 35.20 -1.52 6.14
N GLY A 81 35.80 -0.88 7.14
CA GLY A 81 35.10 -0.33 8.31
C GLY A 81 34.13 0.79 7.95
N THR A 82 34.52 1.70 7.06
CA THR A 82 33.63 2.79 6.59
C THR A 82 32.49 2.25 5.73
N VAL A 83 32.75 1.29 4.83
CA VAL A 83 31.69 0.60 4.06
C VAL A 83 30.68 -0.09 4.97
N THR A 84 31.15 -0.82 5.97
CA THR A 84 30.29 -1.53 6.93
C THR A 84 29.41 -0.55 7.72
N SER A 85 30.02 0.55 8.17
CA SER A 85 29.30 1.60 8.89
C SER A 85 28.26 2.28 8.01
N LEU A 86 28.59 2.60 6.76
CA LEU A 86 27.66 3.17 5.78
C LEU A 86 26.46 2.25 5.54
N TYR A 87 26.70 0.95 5.36
CA TYR A 87 25.63 -0.03 5.17
C TYR A 87 24.71 -0.09 6.40
N LYS A 88 25.28 -0.20 7.60
CA LYS A 88 24.50 -0.24 8.85
C LYS A 88 23.66 1.02 9.02
N ASN A 89 24.27 2.20 8.89
CA ASN A 89 23.58 3.48 9.02
C ASN A 89 22.47 3.63 7.97
N SER A 90 22.66 3.09 6.77
CA SER A 90 21.64 3.06 5.73
C SER A 90 20.40 2.28 6.16
N LEU A 91 20.59 1.06 6.67
CA LEU A 91 19.49 0.23 7.15
C LEU A 91 18.77 0.85 8.35
N ASP A 92 19.52 1.37 9.32
CA ASP A 92 18.97 1.95 10.54
C ASP A 92 18.13 3.21 10.22
N GLY A 93 18.63 4.08 9.34
CA GLY A 93 17.89 5.27 8.90
C GLY A 93 16.63 4.93 8.08
N MET A 94 16.72 3.96 7.17
CA MET A 94 15.55 3.46 6.44
C MET A 94 14.48 2.90 7.38
N ARG A 95 14.88 2.10 8.38
CA ARG A 95 13.96 1.55 9.38
C ARG A 95 13.25 2.65 10.14
N ARG A 96 13.99 3.63 10.67
CA ARG A 96 13.42 4.73 11.45
C ARG A 96 12.42 5.57 10.63
N CYS A 97 12.76 5.88 9.38
CA CYS A 97 11.85 6.57 8.48
C CYS A 97 10.57 5.76 8.21
N ASN A 98 10.67 4.43 8.11
CA ASN A 98 9.52 3.56 7.89
C ASN A 98 8.60 3.49 9.12
N GLU A 99 9.18 3.37 10.32
CA GLU A 99 8.45 3.38 11.59
C GLU A 99 7.64 4.68 11.75
N LEU A 100 8.27 5.83 11.52
CA LEU A 100 7.58 7.13 11.49
C LEU A 100 6.48 7.19 10.42
N GLY A 101 6.71 6.60 9.24
CA GLY A 101 5.69 6.49 8.20
C GLY A 101 4.44 5.71 8.65
N VAL A 102 4.64 4.63 9.41
CA VAL A 102 3.54 3.87 10.02
C VAL A 102 2.79 4.71 11.05
N ASP A 103 3.50 5.45 11.89
CA ASP A 103 2.91 6.31 12.92
C ASP A 103 2.11 7.46 12.31
N ILE A 104 2.61 8.10 11.24
CA ILE A 104 1.84 9.09 10.46
C ILE A 104 0.54 8.46 9.94
N GLY A 105 0.61 7.25 9.40
CA GLY A 105 -0.57 6.55 8.89
C GLY A 105 -1.61 6.26 9.98
N ARG A 106 -1.15 5.90 11.19
CA ARG A 106 -2.02 5.72 12.36
C ARG A 106 -2.63 7.05 12.79
N GLN A 107 -1.82 8.09 12.94
CA GLN A 107 -2.26 9.42 13.35
C GLN A 107 -3.28 10.00 12.35
N LYS A 108 -2.99 9.97 11.04
CA LYS A 108 -3.91 10.48 10.01
C LYS A 108 -5.25 9.73 10.06
N ARG A 109 -5.22 8.41 10.15
CA ARG A 109 -6.44 7.59 10.33
C ARG A 109 -7.21 7.98 11.59
N SER A 110 -6.53 8.10 12.74
CA SER A 110 -7.16 8.47 14.01
C SER A 110 -7.83 9.83 13.92
N LYS A 111 -7.14 10.84 13.36
CA LYS A 111 -7.68 12.18 13.15
C LYS A 111 -8.86 12.19 12.19
N GLU A 112 -8.81 11.46 11.08
CA GLU A 112 -9.92 11.35 10.13
C GLU A 112 -11.17 10.72 10.77
N ILE A 113 -11.00 9.61 11.51
CA ILE A 113 -12.10 8.94 12.21
C ILE A 113 -12.67 9.83 13.31
N MET A 114 -11.82 10.49 14.09
CA MET A 114 -12.24 11.44 15.12
C MET A 114 -13.05 12.58 14.51
N ASN A 115 -12.56 13.20 13.43
CA ASN A 115 -13.27 14.25 12.71
C ASN A 115 -14.60 13.76 12.11
N TRP A 116 -14.69 12.51 11.66
CA TRP A 116 -15.95 11.90 11.22
C TRP A 116 -16.92 11.68 12.39
N ALA A 117 -16.42 11.19 13.53
CA ALA A 117 -17.24 10.95 14.72
C ALA A 117 -17.81 12.25 15.30
N ARG A 118 -17.07 13.35 15.19
CA ARG A 118 -17.54 14.71 15.54
C ARG A 118 -18.63 15.25 14.60
N LYS A 119 -19.00 14.59 13.49
CA LYS A 119 -20.06 15.09 12.60
C LYS A 119 -21.45 14.77 13.13
N LYS A 120 -22.42 15.68 12.89
CA LYS A 120 -23.85 15.50 13.23
C LYS A 120 -24.46 14.24 12.59
N ARG A 121 -24.03 13.87 11.38
CA ARG A 121 -24.42 12.62 10.69
C ARG A 121 -23.25 11.63 10.65
N ARG A 122 -23.08 10.91 11.76
CA ARG A 122 -22.01 9.93 12.00
C ARG A 122 -22.43 8.46 11.84
N ASN A 123 -23.50 8.17 11.12
CA ASN A 123 -23.93 6.79 10.89
C ASN A 123 -23.45 6.30 9.52
N ILE A 124 -22.71 5.18 9.51
CA ILE A 124 -22.34 4.46 8.28
C ILE A 124 -23.21 3.20 8.18
N ARG A 125 -23.76 2.91 7.00
CA ARG A 125 -24.55 1.69 6.78
C ARG A 125 -23.61 0.49 6.62
N ARG A 126 -24.06 -0.70 7.05
CA ARG A 126 -23.26 -1.93 6.98
C ARG A 126 -22.76 -2.22 5.57
N GLU A 127 -23.64 -2.08 4.58
CA GLU A 127 -23.34 -2.31 3.17
C GLU A 127 -22.29 -1.32 2.62
N ASP A 128 -22.33 -0.07 3.07
CA ASP A 128 -21.36 0.96 2.68
C ASP A 128 -19.99 0.67 3.31
N LEU A 129 -19.96 0.27 4.58
CA LEU A 129 -18.72 -0.12 5.28
C LEU A 129 -18.09 -1.35 4.63
N LEU A 130 -18.88 -2.39 4.33
CA LEU A 130 -18.39 -3.60 3.68
C LEU A 130 -17.87 -3.32 2.26
N ALA A 131 -18.54 -2.46 1.50
CA ALA A 131 -18.07 -2.04 0.18
C ALA A 131 -16.73 -1.29 0.29
N TYR A 132 -16.63 -0.33 1.21
CA TYR A 132 -15.41 0.43 1.46
C TYR A 132 -14.23 -0.47 1.83
N LEU A 133 -14.40 -1.37 2.81
CA LEU A 133 -13.35 -2.30 3.24
C LEU A 133 -12.93 -3.28 2.15
N ALA A 134 -13.85 -3.64 1.25
CA ALA A 134 -13.57 -4.51 0.11
C ALA A 134 -13.03 -3.78 -1.13
N GLY A 135 -12.86 -2.45 -1.09
CA GLY A 135 -12.47 -1.64 -2.25
C GLY A 135 -13.51 -1.63 -3.38
N LYS A 136 -14.78 -1.90 -3.07
CA LYS A 136 -15.90 -1.94 -4.01
C LYS A 136 -16.63 -0.60 -4.04
N PRO A 137 -17.24 -0.22 -5.17
CA PRO A 137 -18.09 0.98 -5.22
C PRO A 137 -19.26 0.87 -4.23
N PRO A 138 -19.80 2.01 -3.74
CA PRO A 138 -20.92 1.99 -2.82
C PRO A 138 -22.12 1.26 -3.43
N PRO A 139 -22.90 0.53 -2.61
CA PRO A 139 -24.05 -0.20 -3.08
C PRO A 139 -25.05 0.76 -3.74
N PRO A 140 -25.71 0.35 -4.83
CA PRO A 140 -26.71 1.19 -5.49
C PRO A 140 -27.79 1.61 -4.48
N PRO A 141 -28.31 2.85 -4.58
CA PRO A 141 -29.42 3.29 -3.75
C PRO A 141 -30.54 2.26 -3.84
N ARG A 142 -30.98 1.73 -2.69
CA ARG A 142 -32.15 0.85 -2.69
C ARG A 142 -33.27 1.64 -3.38
N PRO A 143 -33.94 1.08 -4.42
CA PRO A 143 -35.16 1.71 -4.89
C PRO A 143 -36.04 1.83 -3.66
N HIS A 144 -36.40 3.06 -3.30
CA HIS A 144 -37.37 3.30 -2.25
C HIS A 144 -38.55 2.41 -2.62
N ALA A 145 -38.77 1.34 -1.86
CA ALA A 145 -40.01 0.60 -1.95
C ALA A 145 -41.05 1.67 -1.68
N HIS A 146 -41.68 2.16 -2.76
CA HIS A 146 -42.73 3.14 -2.68
C HIS A 146 -43.63 2.61 -1.59
N ARG A 147 -43.77 3.45 -0.56
CA ARG A 147 -44.64 3.30 0.58
C ARG A 147 -46.01 2.93 0.00
N SER A 148 -46.20 1.64 -0.24
CA SER A 148 -47.41 1.07 -0.81
C SER A 148 -48.34 0.97 0.38
N SER A 149 -48.75 2.15 0.85
CA SER A 149 -49.81 2.29 1.82
C SER A 149 -50.99 1.49 1.27
N PRO A 150 -51.51 0.49 2.00
CA PRO A 150 -52.69 -0.23 1.55
C PRO A 150 -53.85 0.76 1.45
N LYS A 151 -54.42 0.93 0.26
CA LYS A 151 -55.75 1.54 0.09
C LYS A 151 -56.73 0.41 -0.22
N PRO A 152 -57.46 -0.14 0.76
CA PRO A 152 -58.73 -0.81 0.47
C PRO A 152 -59.86 0.20 0.70
N ARG A 153 -60.40 0.70 -0.42
CA ARG A 153 -61.66 1.45 -0.44
C ARG A 153 -62.80 0.42 -0.39
N MET A 154 -63.53 0.42 0.73
CA MET A 154 -64.93 0.02 0.96
C MET A 154 -65.43 -1.35 0.49
N MET A 155 -66.13 -2.01 1.42
CA MET A 155 -66.84 -3.28 1.31
C MET A 155 -68.11 -3.17 0.45
N VAL A 156 -68.51 -4.28 -0.19
CA VAL A 156 -69.83 -4.96 -0.07
C VAL A 156 -70.25 -5.70 -1.36
N CYS A 157 -70.32 -7.03 -1.21
CA CYS A 157 -71.20 -8.06 -1.80
C CYS A 157 -71.19 -8.46 -3.29
N GLY A 158 -70.93 -9.76 -3.50
CA GLY A 158 -71.31 -10.58 -4.66
C GLY A 158 -70.50 -11.89 -4.72
N SER A 159 -71.05 -12.99 -4.20
CA SER A 159 -70.38 -14.30 -3.97
C SER A 159 -70.28 -15.22 -5.25
N PRO A 160 -69.88 -16.52 -5.20
CA PRO A 160 -68.67 -17.10 -5.84
C PRO A 160 -69.02 -18.32 -6.77
N PRO A 161 -68.22 -19.40 -6.91
CA PRO A 161 -66.80 -19.59 -7.25
C PRO A 161 -66.61 -20.37 -8.59
N SER A 162 -65.42 -20.36 -9.19
CA SER A 162 -65.04 -21.47 -10.10
C SER A 162 -63.52 -21.69 -10.17
N GLN A 163 -63.15 -22.88 -9.67
CA GLN A 163 -62.10 -23.78 -10.16
C GLN A 163 -60.62 -23.33 -10.16
N SER A 164 -59.89 -24.00 -9.26
CA SER A 164 -58.47 -24.37 -9.29
C SER A 164 -58.14 -25.21 -10.57
N PRO A 165 -56.87 -25.42 -11.00
CA PRO A 165 -55.77 -25.93 -10.15
C PRO A 165 -54.39 -25.30 -10.32
N ALA A 166 -53.56 -25.65 -9.33
CA ALA A 166 -52.14 -25.38 -9.22
C ALA A 166 -51.28 -26.11 -10.27
N ALA A 167 -50.14 -25.51 -10.61
CA ALA A 167 -48.91 -26.18 -11.02
C ALA A 167 -47.77 -25.43 -10.32
N SER A 168 -47.27 -25.93 -9.20
CA SER A 168 -46.23 -26.97 -9.05
C SER A 168 -44.85 -26.52 -9.50
N MET A 169 -43.93 -26.74 -8.56
CA MET A 169 -42.53 -26.38 -8.51
C MET A 169 -41.72 -26.93 -9.68
N VAL A 170 -40.72 -26.16 -10.12
CA VAL A 170 -39.51 -26.74 -10.71
C VAL A 170 -38.32 -26.24 -9.91
N VAL A 171 -37.83 -27.14 -9.06
CA VAL A 171 -36.47 -27.18 -8.52
C VAL A 171 -35.55 -27.66 -9.64
N THR A 172 -34.44 -26.96 -9.84
CA THR A 172 -33.30 -27.40 -10.66
C THR A 172 -32.01 -26.88 -10.03
N PRO A 173 -30.88 -27.59 -10.19
CA PRO A 173 -30.20 -28.19 -9.07
C PRO A 173 -28.92 -27.47 -8.65
N THR A 174 -28.54 -27.77 -7.41
CA THR A 174 -27.23 -27.61 -6.78
C THR A 174 -26.08 -27.96 -7.73
N PRO A 175 -25.05 -27.10 -7.90
CA PRO A 175 -23.77 -27.55 -8.40
C PRO A 175 -23.01 -28.26 -7.27
N GLU A 176 -22.50 -29.45 -7.58
CA GLU A 176 -21.64 -30.28 -6.76
C GLU A 176 -20.37 -29.54 -6.28
N PRO A 177 -19.76 -29.96 -5.15
CA PRO A 177 -18.57 -29.30 -4.63
C PRO A 177 -17.41 -29.51 -5.59
N VAL A 178 -16.99 -28.43 -6.23
CA VAL A 178 -15.71 -28.38 -6.95
C VAL A 178 -14.62 -28.65 -5.92
N ASP A 179 -13.87 -29.73 -6.13
CA ASP A 179 -12.82 -30.21 -5.25
C ASP A 179 -11.68 -29.18 -5.17
N GLN A 180 -11.79 -28.24 -4.22
CA GLN A 180 -10.82 -27.16 -3.97
C GLN A 180 -9.42 -27.70 -3.64
N ASP A 181 -9.31 -28.99 -3.30
CA ASP A 181 -8.03 -29.63 -3.01
C ASP A 181 -7.13 -29.78 -4.25
N SER A 182 -7.69 -29.83 -5.46
CA SER A 182 -6.90 -29.99 -6.68
C SER A 182 -6.17 -28.70 -7.09
N GLU A 183 -6.73 -27.53 -6.78
CA GLU A 183 -6.14 -26.22 -7.11
C GLU A 183 -4.99 -25.84 -6.17
N LEU A 184 -5.01 -26.39 -4.94
CA LEU A 184 -4.00 -26.17 -3.92
C LEU A 184 -2.84 -27.17 -4.02
N HIS A 185 -2.91 -28.16 -4.91
CA HIS A 185 -1.89 -29.22 -5.01
C HIS A 185 -0.51 -28.65 -5.40
N THR A 186 -0.48 -27.74 -6.38
CA THR A 186 0.73 -27.03 -6.82
C THR A 186 1.32 -26.16 -5.70
N PHE A 187 0.46 -25.53 -4.89
CA PHE A 187 0.88 -24.71 -3.74
C PHE A 187 1.42 -25.56 -2.59
N ARG A 188 0.79 -26.72 -2.31
CA ARG A 188 1.26 -27.68 -1.31
C ARG A 188 2.63 -28.23 -1.67
N GLU A 189 2.87 -28.54 -2.94
CA GLU A 189 4.17 -29.01 -3.45
C GLU A 189 5.26 -27.93 -3.32
N ALA A 190 4.96 -26.67 -3.65
CA ALA A 190 5.89 -25.55 -3.51
C ALA A 190 6.30 -25.28 -2.05
N ILE A 191 5.38 -25.45 -1.09
CA ILE A 191 5.66 -25.28 0.34
C ILE A 191 6.47 -26.46 0.89
N ALA A 192 6.20 -27.69 0.43
CA ALA A 192 6.92 -28.90 0.87
C ALA A 192 8.42 -28.86 0.52
N LEU A 193 8.78 -28.27 -0.63
CA LEU A 193 10.18 -28.06 -1.04
C LEU A 193 10.95 -27.09 -0.11
N ASN A 194 10.23 -26.22 0.62
CA ASN A 194 10.85 -25.23 1.51
C ASN A 194 11.08 -25.77 2.94
N GLY A 195 10.49 -26.92 3.28
CA GLY A 195 10.48 -27.48 4.63
C GLY A 195 11.58 -28.50 4.94
N SER A 196 12.26 -29.09 3.94
CA SER A 196 13.24 -30.15 4.20
C SER A 196 14.59 -29.60 4.71
N PRO A 197 15.05 -29.95 5.92
CA PRO A 197 16.27 -29.42 6.51
C PRO A 197 17.57 -29.95 5.85
N MET A 198 17.49 -30.95 4.95
CA MET A 198 18.64 -31.51 4.24
C MET A 198 18.99 -30.82 2.91
N SER A 199 18.15 -29.92 2.38
CA SER A 199 18.39 -29.26 1.07
C SER A 199 18.89 -27.81 1.16
N ARG A 200 19.21 -27.31 2.37
CA ARG A 200 19.51 -25.87 2.58
C ARG A 200 20.97 -25.46 2.39
N ARG A 201 21.90 -26.37 2.07
CA ARG A 201 23.33 -26.01 2.02
C ARG A 201 24.07 -26.18 0.70
N THR A 202 23.56 -26.91 -0.29
CA THR A 202 24.34 -27.17 -1.52
C THR A 202 23.59 -27.05 -2.86
N GLY A 203 22.25 -27.20 -2.91
CA GLY A 203 21.51 -27.25 -4.18
C GLY A 203 21.00 -25.91 -4.75
N ARG A 204 20.81 -24.88 -3.92
CA ARG A 204 20.17 -23.61 -4.37
C ARG A 204 21.01 -22.77 -5.33
N GLN A 205 22.34 -22.88 -5.27
CA GLN A 205 23.23 -22.15 -6.18
C GLN A 205 23.23 -22.75 -7.58
N SER A 206 23.21 -24.09 -7.70
CA SER A 206 23.21 -24.78 -9.00
C SER A 206 21.88 -24.66 -9.73
N GLU A 207 20.76 -24.74 -9.02
CA GLU A 207 19.42 -24.62 -9.63
C GLU A 207 19.12 -23.19 -10.09
N LEU A 208 19.52 -22.17 -9.31
CA LEU A 208 19.38 -20.78 -9.70
C LEU A 208 20.25 -20.45 -10.93
N SER A 209 21.48 -20.95 -10.95
CA SER A 209 22.39 -20.78 -12.09
C SER A 209 21.84 -21.45 -13.35
N ALA A 210 21.33 -22.68 -13.23
CA ALA A 210 20.71 -23.40 -14.35
C ALA A 210 19.43 -22.70 -14.86
N PHE A 211 18.60 -22.19 -13.95
CA PHE A 211 17.40 -21.42 -14.30
C PHE A 211 17.76 -20.14 -15.08
N ILE A 212 18.69 -19.33 -14.57
CA ILE A 212 19.14 -18.09 -15.22
C ILE A 212 19.73 -18.38 -16.61
N SER A 213 20.61 -19.40 -16.72
CA SER A 213 21.19 -19.79 -18.01
C SER A 213 20.13 -20.28 -19.00
N SER A 214 19.15 -21.06 -18.54
CA SER A 214 18.05 -21.54 -19.39
C SER A 214 17.17 -20.41 -19.91
N GLU A 215 16.99 -19.36 -19.10
CA GLU A 215 16.11 -18.25 -19.45
C GLU A 215 16.74 -17.23 -20.38
N PHE A 216 18.05 -16.98 -20.22
CA PHE A 216 18.84 -16.25 -21.22
C PHE A 216 18.84 -16.95 -22.58
N ALA A 217 18.96 -18.29 -22.60
CA ALA A 217 18.95 -19.05 -23.84
C ALA A 217 17.60 -19.00 -24.59
N ARG A 218 16.48 -18.91 -23.86
CA ARG A 218 15.13 -18.82 -24.45
C ARG A 218 14.82 -17.46 -25.09
N HIS A 219 15.40 -16.38 -24.58
CA HIS A 219 15.03 -15.02 -25.00
C HIS A 219 15.94 -14.37 -26.07
N HIS A 220 16.96 -15.06 -26.58
CA HIS A 220 17.92 -14.49 -27.55
C HIS A 220 17.49 -14.49 -29.04
N LYS A 221 16.23 -14.78 -29.38
CA LYS A 221 15.78 -14.86 -30.79
C LYS A 221 14.89 -13.72 -31.27
N ARG A 222 15.15 -12.48 -30.86
CA ARG A 222 14.61 -11.30 -31.57
C ARG A 222 15.73 -10.30 -31.85
N PRO A 223 16.08 -10.01 -33.12
CA PRO A 223 16.90 -8.85 -33.41
C PRO A 223 16.11 -7.60 -33.03
N ALA A 224 16.69 -6.76 -32.18
CA ALA A 224 16.17 -5.43 -31.91
C ALA A 224 16.28 -4.59 -33.19
N SER A 225 15.14 -4.33 -33.81
CA SER A 225 14.90 -3.37 -34.89
C SER A 225 13.89 -2.38 -34.29
N HIS A 226 14.02 -1.05 -34.32
CA HIS A 226 14.68 -0.13 -35.23
C HIS A 226 14.97 1.19 -34.46
N ASP A 227 15.99 1.91 -34.92
CA ASP A 227 16.47 3.22 -34.49
C ASP A 227 15.42 4.21 -33.96
N VAL A 228 15.77 4.90 -32.87
CA VAL A 228 15.18 6.19 -32.51
C VAL A 228 16.21 7.25 -32.87
N ASP A 229 15.98 7.94 -33.99
CA ASP A 229 16.79 9.07 -34.45
C ASP A 229 16.76 10.20 -33.40
N MET A 230 17.90 10.46 -32.76
CA MET A 230 18.08 11.49 -31.74
C MET A 230 18.48 12.83 -32.39
N GLY A 231 17.68 13.29 -33.34
CA GLY A 231 17.81 14.60 -33.96
C GLY A 231 17.47 15.74 -32.98
N SER A 232 18.47 16.43 -32.47
CA SER A 232 18.32 17.63 -31.63
C SER A 232 17.86 18.84 -32.45
N PRO A 233 16.78 19.57 -32.09
CA PRO A 233 16.48 20.84 -32.74
C PRO A 233 17.31 21.96 -32.12
N THR A 234 18.41 22.35 -32.75
CA THR A 234 19.03 23.66 -32.49
C THR A 234 19.23 24.47 -33.78
N HIS A 235 18.90 25.76 -33.63
CA HIS A 235 19.25 26.94 -34.43
C HIS A 235 18.33 27.50 -35.55
N LYS A 236 17.64 28.59 -35.16
CA LYS A 236 17.55 29.94 -35.76
C LYS A 236 17.48 30.08 -37.29
N ARG A 237 16.41 30.75 -37.76
CA ARG A 237 16.54 31.89 -38.68
C ARG A 237 15.34 32.83 -38.61
N SER A 238 15.60 34.12 -38.40
CA SER A 238 14.63 35.20 -38.60
C SER A 238 14.33 35.39 -40.08
N ARG A 239 13.12 35.87 -40.39
CA ARG A 239 12.88 36.81 -41.50
C ARG A 239 11.75 37.77 -41.13
N PHE A 240 12.02 39.04 -41.42
CA PHE A 240 11.09 40.16 -41.49
C PHE A 240 9.92 39.89 -42.45
N MET A 241 8.72 40.29 -42.05
CA MET A 241 7.84 41.30 -42.67
C MET A 241 6.50 41.26 -41.95
#